data_AF-A0A017TG96-F1
#
_entry.id   AF-A0A017TG96-F1
#
_cell.length_a   1.000
_cell.length_b   1.000
_cell.length_c   1.000
_cell.angle_alpha   90.00
_cell.angle_beta   90.00
_cell.angle_gamma   90.00
#
_symmetry.space_group_name_H-M   'P 1'
#
loop_
_entity.id
_entity.type
_entity.pdbx_description
1 polymer ?
#
loop_
_entity_poly.entity_id
_entity_poly.type
_entity_poly.pdbx_seq_one_letter_code
_entity_poly.pdbx_strand_id
1 'polypeptide(L)'
;MDHDFHAVMRKHSDAELLDIVTKQRDDYVPEALAAADAELARRSLSPKQVARAEEDLGLKQRDKEQRASMPLGFGWKLVFLACPGLLTLMFAGSFKADGYTRKYREAWQCTAIGLGIYVALIVSCSALSAPLPR
;
A
#
# COMPACT_ATOMS: atom_id res chain seq x y z
N MET A 1 -19.98 14.87 15.47
CA MET A 1 -19.50 13.69 16.22
C MET A 1 -18.48 14.20 17.20
N ASP A 2 -18.81 14.17 18.48
CA ASP A 2 -17.84 14.43 19.54
C ASP A 2 -16.98 13.16 19.65
N HIS A 3 -15.79 13.18 19.05
CA HIS A 3 -14.87 12.05 19.12
C HIS A 3 -14.12 12.15 20.45
N ASP A 4 -14.33 11.18 21.34
CA ASP A 4 -13.50 11.04 22.54
C ASP A 4 -12.08 10.61 22.12
N PHE A 5 -11.23 11.60 21.83
CA PHE A 5 -9.84 11.39 21.45
C PHE A 5 -9.07 10.63 22.53
N HIS A 6 -9.40 10.81 23.82
CA HIS A 6 -8.76 10.06 24.89
C HIS A 6 -9.11 8.57 24.87
N ALA A 7 -10.35 8.20 24.54
CA ALA A 7 -10.72 6.80 24.33
C ALA A 7 -9.99 6.17 23.14
N VAL A 8 -9.75 6.93 22.07
CA VAL A 8 -8.98 6.46 20.91
C VAL A 8 -7.50 6.30 21.27
N MET A 9 -6.88 7.32 21.89
CA MET A 9 -5.46 7.30 22.26
C MET A 9 -5.11 6.21 23.27
N ARG A 10 -6.04 5.85 24.17
CA ARG A 10 -5.85 4.69 25.07
C ARG A 10 -5.71 3.35 24.36
N LYS A 11 -6.27 3.19 23.16
CA LYS A 11 -6.19 1.95 22.38
C LYS A 11 -4.87 1.80 21.62
N HIS A 12 -4.14 2.91 21.42
CA HIS A 12 -2.86 2.89 20.74
C HIS A 12 -1.74 2.33 21.61
N SER A 13 -0.83 1.60 20.99
CA SER A 13 0.42 1.15 21.60
C SER A 13 1.36 2.32 21.88
N ASP A 14 2.34 2.13 22.75
CA ASP A 14 3.34 3.16 23.07
C ASP A 14 4.09 3.63 21.82
N ALA A 15 4.44 2.69 20.94
CA ALA A 15 5.04 2.96 19.63
C ALA A 15 4.14 3.83 18.75
N GLU A 16 2.84 3.51 18.65
CA GLU A 16 1.91 4.29 17.83
C GLU A 16 1.69 5.70 18.38
N LEU A 17 1.55 5.85 19.70
CA LEU A 17 1.43 7.16 20.32
C LEU A 17 2.67 8.01 20.09
N LEU A 18 3.87 7.41 20.24
CA LEU A 18 5.13 8.10 19.95
C LEU A 18 5.21 8.53 18.48
N ASP A 19 4.81 7.67 17.54
CA ASP A 19 4.82 8.02 16.11
C ASP A 19 3.83 9.16 15.79
N ILE A 20 2.65 9.18 16.42
CA ILE A 20 1.64 10.24 16.28
C ILE A 20 2.22 11.59 16.73
N VAL A 21 2.80 11.66 17.92
CA VAL A 21 3.26 12.94 18.49
C VAL A 21 4.62 13.41 17.95
N THR A 22 5.40 12.53 17.30
CA THR A 22 6.74 12.88 16.78
C THR A 22 6.79 13.03 15.26
N LYS A 23 6.07 12.19 14.50
CA LYS A 23 6.18 12.16 13.03
C LYS A 23 4.89 12.52 12.29
N GLN A 24 3.73 12.14 12.83
CA GLN A 24 2.45 12.34 12.15
C GLN A 24 1.70 13.59 12.65
N ARG A 25 2.39 14.55 13.30
CA ARG A 25 1.71 15.71 13.93
C ARG A 25 0.82 16.47 12.96
N ASP A 26 1.23 16.60 11.71
CA ASP A 26 0.49 17.35 10.68
C ASP A 26 -0.78 16.64 10.20
N ASP A 27 -0.91 15.33 10.43
CA ASP A 27 -2.07 14.53 10.02
C ASP A 27 -3.22 14.57 11.05
N TYR A 28 -2.98 15.15 12.23
CA TYR A 28 -3.93 15.15 13.35
C TYR A 28 -4.33 16.56 13.76
N VAL A 29 -5.58 16.69 14.23
CA VAL A 29 -6.07 17.93 14.85
C VAL A 29 -5.40 18.16 16.22
N PRO A 30 -5.20 19.41 16.65
CA PRO A 30 -4.52 19.74 17.91
C PRO A 30 -5.10 19.03 19.14
N GLU A 31 -6.42 18.83 19.19
CA GLU A 31 -7.11 18.14 20.28
C GLU A 31 -6.71 16.67 20.38
N ALA A 32 -6.50 16.01 19.24
CA ALA A 32 -6.05 14.62 19.19
C ALA A 32 -4.59 14.50 19.62
N LEU A 33 -3.75 15.47 19.24
CA LEU A 33 -2.35 15.53 19.69
C LEU A 33 -2.26 15.76 21.20
N ALA A 34 -3.07 16.68 21.74
CA ALA A 34 -3.12 16.93 23.19
C ALA A 34 -3.57 15.68 23.96
N ALA A 35 -4.53 14.92 23.44
CA ALA A 35 -4.96 13.65 24.03
C ALA A 35 -3.85 12.57 23.98
N ALA A 36 -3.07 12.52 22.89
CA ALA A 36 -1.95 11.60 22.74
C ALA A 36 -0.79 11.95 23.71
N ASP A 37 -0.43 13.23 23.80
CA ASP A 37 0.58 13.74 24.73
C ASP A 37 0.17 13.46 26.20
N ALA A 38 -1.10 13.70 26.54
CA ALA A 38 -1.64 13.40 27.87
C ALA A 38 -1.59 11.90 28.20
N GLU A 39 -1.89 11.04 27.24
CA GLU A 39 -1.81 9.58 27.43
C GLU A 39 -0.36 9.10 27.57
N LEU A 40 0.59 9.65 26.80
CA LEU A 40 2.02 9.37 26.97
C LEU A 40 2.54 9.81 28.35
N ALA A 41 2.16 11.01 28.80
CA ALA A 41 2.49 11.50 30.14
C ALA A 41 1.92 10.57 31.22
N ARG A 42 0.66 10.14 31.07
CA ARG A 42 -0.01 9.19 31.97
C ARG A 42 0.71 7.84 32.05
N ARG A 43 1.24 7.35 30.92
CA ARG A 43 1.99 6.09 30.86
C ARG A 43 3.39 6.20 31.44
N SER A 44 3.95 7.42 31.55
CA SER A 44 5.23 7.71 32.20
C SER A 44 6.34 6.72 31.76
N LEU A 45 6.51 6.60 30.45
CA LEU A 45 7.44 5.63 29.85
C LEU A 45 8.88 5.91 30.28
N SER A 46 9.57 4.87 30.74
CA SER A 46 11.00 4.95 31.00
C SER A 46 11.81 5.12 29.71
N PRO A 47 13.04 5.64 29.77
CA PRO A 47 13.90 5.76 28.59
C PRO A 47 14.11 4.45 27.83
N LYS A 48 14.14 3.31 28.56
CA LYS A 48 14.23 1.98 27.96
C LYS A 48 12.96 1.59 27.18
N GLN A 49 11.78 1.97 27.67
CA GLN A 49 10.52 1.71 26.97
C GLN A 49 10.38 2.57 25.73
N VAL A 50 10.80 3.84 25.79
CA VAL A 50 10.84 4.74 24.63
C VAL A 50 11.76 4.15 23.56
N ALA A 51 12.99 3.76 23.92
CA ALA A 51 13.93 3.16 22.98
C ALA A 51 13.38 1.89 22.32
N ARG A 52 12.71 1.02 23.09
CA ARG A 52 12.06 -0.18 22.56
C ARG A 52 10.91 0.16 21.60
N ALA A 53 10.10 1.16 21.94
CA ALA A 53 9.00 1.60 21.10
C ALA A 53 9.50 2.21 19.77
N GLU A 54 10.61 2.95 19.79
CA GLU A 54 11.28 3.44 18.58
C GLU A 54 11.84 2.30 17.73
N GLU A 55 12.44 1.28 18.36
CA GLU A 55 12.91 0.07 17.67
C GLU A 55 11.75 -0.66 16.98
N ASP A 56 10.63 -0.85 17.69
CA ASP A 56 9.42 -1.47 17.14
C ASP A 56 8.85 -0.68 15.95
N LEU A 57 8.87 0.66 16.01
CA LEU A 57 8.51 1.52 14.87
C LEU A 57 9.46 1.33 13.68
N GLY A 58 10.77 1.28 13.94
CA GLY A 58 11.78 1.03 12.92
C GLY A 58 11.59 -0.32 12.23
N LEU A 59 11.27 -1.38 12.99
CA LEU A 59 10.99 -2.70 12.44
C LEU A 59 9.72 -2.71 11.58
N LYS A 60 8.63 -2.10 12.06
CA LYS A 60 7.38 -1.98 11.29
C LYS A 60 7.59 -1.20 9.99
N GLN A 61 8.37 -0.13 10.03
CA GLN A 61 8.68 0.67 8.85
C GLN A 61 9.50 -0.11 7.82
N ARG A 62 10.53 -0.84 8.27
CA ARG A 62 11.32 -1.72 7.42
C ARG A 62 10.48 -2.81 6.76
N ASP A 63 9.56 -3.44 7.50
CA ASP A 63 8.66 -4.45 6.93
C ASP A 63 7.74 -3.84 5.86
N LYS A 64 7.18 -2.63 6.11
CA LYS A 64 6.40 -1.90 5.10
C LYS A 64 7.21 -1.61 3.85
N GLU A 65 8.43 -1.11 3.99
CA GLU A 65 9.33 -0.81 2.86
C GLU A 65 9.74 -2.07 2.08
N GLN A 66 10.00 -3.18 2.78
CA GLN A 66 10.27 -4.46 2.16
C GLN A 66 9.07 -4.94 1.34
N ARG A 67 7.85 -4.94 1.92
CA ARG A 67 6.62 -5.30 1.20
C ARG A 67 6.38 -4.38 0.00
N ALA A 68 6.54 -3.07 0.17
CA ALA A 68 6.36 -2.08 -0.88
C ALA A 68 7.29 -2.29 -2.08
N SER A 69 8.51 -2.77 -1.83
CA SER A 69 9.56 -2.97 -2.84
C SER A 69 9.60 -4.38 -3.44
N MET A 70 8.80 -5.33 -2.94
CA MET A 70 8.75 -6.69 -3.47
C MET A 70 8.27 -6.70 -4.93
N PRO A 71 9.04 -7.29 -5.87
CA PRO A 71 8.63 -7.41 -7.26
C PRO A 71 7.49 -8.42 -7.41
N LEU A 72 6.75 -8.29 -8.50
CA LEU A 72 5.80 -9.30 -8.91
C LEU A 72 6.58 -10.51 -9.47
N GLY A 73 6.24 -11.71 -9.00
CA GLY A 73 6.88 -12.94 -9.47
C GLY A 73 6.69 -13.13 -10.97
N PHE A 74 7.68 -13.75 -11.64
CA PHE A 74 7.68 -13.91 -13.09
C PHE A 74 6.44 -14.67 -13.61
N GLY A 75 5.99 -15.71 -12.91
CA GLY A 75 4.76 -16.44 -13.27
C GLY A 75 3.52 -15.56 -13.27
N TRP A 76 3.37 -14.69 -12.27
CA TRP A 76 2.26 -13.73 -12.20
C TRP A 76 2.32 -12.68 -13.31
N LYS A 77 3.52 -12.25 -13.70
CA LYS A 77 3.70 -11.34 -14.86
C LYS A 77 3.16 -11.95 -16.15
N LEU A 78 3.46 -13.23 -16.39
CA LEU A 78 2.95 -13.95 -17.57
C LEU A 78 1.43 -14.10 -17.54
N VAL A 79 0.85 -14.41 -16.38
CA VAL A 79 -0.61 -14.52 -16.23
C VAL A 79 -1.32 -13.21 -16.58
N PHE A 80 -0.86 -12.08 -16.04
CA PHE A 80 -1.44 -10.78 -16.35
C PHE A 80 -1.20 -10.32 -17.80
N LEU A 81 -0.12 -10.79 -18.43
CA LEU A 81 0.15 -10.55 -19.84
C LEU A 81 -0.78 -11.36 -20.74
N ALA A 82 -1.00 -12.64 -20.41
CA ALA A 82 -1.82 -13.57 -21.19
C ALA A 82 -3.32 -13.31 -21.02
N CYS A 83 -3.77 -12.87 -19.85
CA CYS A 83 -5.17 -12.51 -19.58
C CYS A 83 -5.24 -11.08 -19.02
N PRO A 84 -5.06 -10.05 -19.89
CA PRO A 84 -5.12 -8.66 -19.45
C PRO A 84 -6.55 -8.27 -19.07
N GLY A 85 -6.73 -7.66 -17.90
CA GLY A 85 -8.00 -7.06 -17.49
C GLY A 85 -8.58 -7.68 -16.23
N LEU A 86 -9.33 -8.78 -16.37
CA LEU A 86 -10.17 -9.31 -15.28
C LEU A 86 -9.34 -9.72 -14.04
N LEU A 87 -8.26 -10.46 -14.24
CA LEU A 87 -7.41 -10.89 -13.13
C LEU A 87 -6.75 -9.70 -12.43
N THR A 88 -6.33 -8.71 -13.20
CA THR A 88 -5.70 -7.50 -12.66
C THR A 88 -6.68 -6.71 -11.82
N LEU A 89 -7.94 -6.58 -12.25
CA LEU A 89 -8.98 -5.93 -11.46
C LEU A 89 -9.26 -6.68 -10.15
N MET A 90 -9.26 -8.02 -10.17
CA MET A 90 -9.48 -8.83 -8.96
C MET A 90 -8.32 -8.73 -7.97
N PHE A 91 -7.07 -8.81 -8.42
CA PHE A 91 -5.91 -8.97 -7.52
C PHE A 91 -5.16 -7.67 -7.22
N ALA A 92 -5.21 -6.66 -8.10
CA ALA A 92 -4.46 -5.42 -7.89
C ALA A 92 -4.95 -4.67 -6.63
N GLY A 93 -6.26 -4.71 -6.34
CA GLY A 93 -6.82 -4.14 -5.12
C GLY A 93 -6.18 -4.73 -3.85
N SER A 94 -6.09 -6.05 -3.78
CA SER A 94 -5.47 -6.78 -2.65
C SER A 94 -3.99 -6.43 -2.50
N PHE A 95 -3.21 -6.38 -3.59
CA PHE A 95 -1.80 -5.99 -3.48
C PHE A 95 -1.60 -4.58 -2.93
N LYS A 96 -2.48 -3.63 -3.27
CA LYS A 96 -2.43 -2.28 -2.72
C LYS A 96 -2.83 -2.27 -1.23
N ALA A 97 -3.86 -3.02 -0.85
CA ALA A 97 -4.33 -3.12 0.54
C ALA A 97 -3.28 -3.73 1.47
N ASP A 98 -2.54 -4.73 1.01
CA ASP A 98 -1.50 -5.41 1.79
C ASP A 98 -0.16 -4.65 1.84
N GLY A 99 -0.08 -3.48 1.19
CA GLY A 99 1.14 -2.66 1.14
C GLY A 99 2.14 -3.04 0.05
N TYR A 100 1.81 -3.96 -0.87
CA TYR A 100 2.65 -4.35 -2.00
C TYR A 100 2.54 -3.37 -3.19
N THR A 101 3.01 -2.14 -3.00
CA THR A 101 2.89 -1.06 -4.00
C THR A 101 3.57 -1.37 -5.33
N ARG A 102 4.73 -2.05 -5.32
CA ARG A 102 5.44 -2.43 -6.55
C ARG A 102 4.71 -3.55 -7.29
N LYS A 103 4.21 -4.57 -6.61
CA LYS A 103 3.41 -5.65 -7.24
C LYS A 103 2.18 -5.10 -7.94
N TYR A 104 1.48 -4.18 -7.28
CA TYR A 104 0.35 -3.45 -7.87
C TYR A 104 0.73 -2.76 -9.18
N ARG A 105 1.84 -2.00 -9.17
CA ARG A 105 2.30 -1.26 -10.36
C ARG A 105 2.71 -2.20 -11.48
N GLU A 106 3.49 -3.25 -11.19
CA GLU A 106 3.94 -4.22 -12.19
C GLU A 106 2.76 -4.99 -12.79
N ALA A 107 1.73 -5.34 -12.01
CA ALA A 107 0.52 -6.00 -12.52
C ALA A 107 -0.21 -5.13 -13.56
N TRP A 108 -0.39 -3.84 -13.27
CA TRP A 108 -0.99 -2.88 -14.21
C TRP A 108 -0.14 -2.66 -15.45
N GLN A 109 1.18 -2.59 -15.31
CA GLN A 109 2.10 -2.47 -16.45
C GLN A 109 2.01 -3.70 -17.37
N CYS A 110 2.08 -4.92 -16.82
CA CYS A 110 1.93 -6.16 -17.59
C CYS A 110 0.58 -6.23 -18.29
N THR A 111 -0.49 -5.74 -17.64
CA THR A 111 -1.83 -5.71 -18.21
C THR A 111 -1.93 -4.73 -19.37
N ALA A 112 -1.37 -3.53 -19.24
CA ALA A 112 -1.36 -2.53 -20.31
C ALA A 112 -0.57 -3.04 -21.53
N ILE A 113 0.58 -3.68 -21.30
CA ILE A 113 1.38 -4.29 -22.36
C ILE A 113 0.61 -5.43 -23.03
N GLY A 114 0.01 -6.32 -22.25
CA GLY A 114 -0.79 -7.43 -22.76
C GLY A 114 -1.94 -6.93 -23.63
N LEU A 115 -2.70 -5.96 -23.13
CA LEU A 115 -3.80 -5.35 -23.89
C LEU A 115 -3.31 -4.75 -25.22
N GLY A 116 -2.17 -4.05 -25.23
CA GLY A 116 -1.56 -3.51 -26.45
C GLY A 116 -1.20 -4.59 -27.47
N ILE A 117 -0.64 -5.72 -27.01
CA ILE A 117 -0.33 -6.87 -27.87
C ILE A 117 -1.61 -7.47 -28.45
N TYR A 118 -2.64 -7.68 -27.63
CA TYR A 118 -3.92 -8.23 -28.09
C TYR A 118 -4.58 -7.32 -29.14
N VAL A 119 -4.61 -6.01 -28.91
CA VAL A 119 -5.14 -5.04 -29.89
C VAL A 119 -4.35 -5.10 -31.19
N ALA A 120 -3.01 -5.12 -31.13
CA ALA A 120 -2.17 -5.20 -32.32
C ALA A 120 -2.39 -6.50 -33.11
N LEU A 121 -2.56 -7.64 -32.43
CA LEU A 121 -2.88 -8.93 -33.05
C LEU A 121 -4.25 -8.91 -33.73
N ILE A 122 -5.28 -8.36 -33.07
CA ILE A 122 -6.63 -8.24 -33.63
C ILE A 122 -6.61 -7.39 -34.90
N VAL A 123 -5.97 -6.21 -34.84
CA VAL A 123 -5.86 -5.31 -36.00
C VAL A 123 -5.11 -5.98 -37.15
N SER A 124 -3.96 -6.62 -36.87
CA SER A 124 -3.18 -7.32 -37.89
C SER A 124 -3.94 -8.47 -38.53
N CYS A 125 -4.68 -9.25 -37.73
CA CYS A 125 -5.51 -10.35 -38.23
C CYS A 125 -6.66 -9.85 -39.11
N SER A 126 -7.32 -8.75 -38.70
CA SER A 126 -8.39 -8.11 -39.49
C SER A 126 -7.87 -7.51 -40.81
N ALA A 127 -6.65 -6.97 -40.82
CA ALA A 127 -6.03 -6.43 -42.03
C ALA A 127 -5.65 -7.52 -43.03
N LEU A 128 -5.22 -8.70 -42.54
CA LEU A 128 -4.86 -9.84 -43.38
C LEU A 128 -6.08 -10.53 -44.00
N SER A 129 -7.25 -10.40 -43.37
CA SER A 129 -8.52 -10.98 -43.84
C SER A 129 -9.33 -10.03 -44.73
N ALA A 130 -8.81 -8.83 -45.04
CA ALA A 130 -9.43 -7.92 -45.98
C ALA A 130 -9.29 -8.45 -47.43
N PRO A 131 -10.38 -8.61 -48.19
CA PRO A 131 -10.32 -9.06 -49.57
C PRO A 131 -9.62 -8.02 -50.46
N LEU A 132 -8.74 -8.49 -51.36
CA LEU A 132 -8.06 -7.64 -52.34
C LEU A 132 -9.10 -6.85 -53.17
N PRO A 133 -8.90 -5.54 -53.39
CA PRO A 133 -9.77 -4.78 -54.27
C PRO A 133 -9.69 -5.39 -55.68
N ARG A 134 -10.85 -5.75 -56.22
CA ARG A 134 -11.02 -6.26 -57.59
C ARG A 134 -10.88 -5.13 -58.60
#